data_AF-A0A1R3T7N0-F1
#
_entry.id   AF-A0A1R3T7N0-F1
#
_cell.length_a   1.000
_cell.length_b   1.000
_cell.length_c   1.000
_cell.angle_alpha   90.00
_cell.angle_beta   90.00
_cell.angle_gamma   90.00
#
_symmetry.space_group_name_H-M   'P 1'
#
loop_
_entity.id
_entity.type
_entity.pdbx_description
1 polymer ?
#
loop_
_entity_poly.entity_id
_entity_poly.type
_entity_poly.pdbx_seq_one_letter_code
_entity_poly.pdbx_strand_id
1 'polypeptide(L)'
;MDTYSSLIRPKDNLYDNFNIRIHGITPEDTENSPEFDSIWKDNLNAICDYFNIPLKHHRAEHDARACAEICLKCFGEGQIDDFGQLADKYRMRPGIMNCIEKSYTGPYSIRKDREKSDAREIRGDKTKINPDSLFYECIVS
;
A
#
# COMPACT_ATOMS: atom_id res chain seq x y z
N MET A 1 -11.41 11.37 11.29
CA MET A 1 -10.39 10.48 10.71
C MET A 1 -9.13 11.29 10.66
N ASP A 2 -8.12 10.88 11.41
CA ASP A 2 -6.83 11.55 11.42
C ASP A 2 -5.94 10.94 10.33
N THR A 3 -5.40 11.79 9.46
CA THR A 3 -4.52 11.36 8.38
C THR A 3 -3.09 11.26 8.92
N TYR A 4 -2.47 10.08 8.81
CA TYR A 4 -1.07 9.87 9.15
C TYR A 4 -0.19 10.10 7.92
N SER A 5 0.85 10.95 8.05
CA SER A 5 1.85 11.21 7.02
C SER A 5 3.25 11.22 7.63
N SER A 6 4.20 10.49 7.06
CA SER A 6 5.59 10.42 7.52
C SER A 6 6.55 10.25 6.33
N LEU A 7 7.80 10.67 6.50
CA LEU A 7 8.86 10.47 5.51
C LEU A 7 9.40 9.03 5.59
N ILE A 8 9.75 8.47 4.44
CA ILE A 8 10.23 7.09 4.31
C ILE A 8 11.58 7.12 3.62
N ARG A 9 12.57 6.42 4.19
CA ARG A 9 13.89 6.26 3.57
C ARG A 9 13.87 5.13 2.52
N PRO A 10 14.19 5.40 1.24
CA PRO A 10 14.34 4.38 0.21
C PRO A 10 15.50 3.44 0.53
N LYS A 11 15.48 2.26 -0.08
CA LYS A 11 16.58 1.30 0.01
C LYS A 11 17.87 1.95 -0.47
N ASP A 12 18.93 1.77 0.32
CA ASP A 12 20.26 2.38 0.12
C ASP A 12 20.27 3.92 0.12
N ASN A 13 19.17 4.57 0.56
CA ASN A 13 18.99 6.02 0.56
C ASN A 13 19.22 6.68 -0.83
N LEU A 14 18.90 5.95 -1.90
CA LEU A 14 19.12 6.41 -3.28
C LEU A 14 17.88 7.08 -3.86
N TYR A 15 18.12 8.19 -4.57
CA TYR A 15 17.08 9.01 -5.18
C TYR A 15 17.41 9.34 -6.64
N ASP A 16 16.37 9.44 -7.45
CA ASP A 16 16.48 9.95 -8.82
C ASP A 16 16.57 11.48 -8.81
N ASN A 17 17.56 12.06 -9.48
CA ASN A 17 17.77 13.51 -9.55
C ASN A 17 16.54 14.27 -10.07
N PHE A 18 15.75 13.68 -10.97
CA PHE A 18 14.51 14.29 -11.45
C PHE A 18 13.45 14.35 -10.35
N ASN A 19 13.35 13.31 -9.52
CA ASN A 19 12.40 13.28 -8.40
C ASN A 19 12.81 14.24 -7.28
N ILE A 20 14.11 14.33 -6.97
CA ILE A 20 14.64 15.35 -6.04
C ILE A 20 14.27 16.75 -6.56
N ARG A 21 14.47 17.00 -7.86
CA ARG A 21 14.16 18.30 -8.45
C ARG A 21 12.68 18.66 -8.39
N ILE A 22 11.76 17.69 -8.50
CA ILE A 22 10.32 17.95 -8.41
C ILE A 22 9.90 18.16 -6.96
N HIS A 23 10.39 17.34 -6.04
CA HIS A 23 9.85 17.22 -4.69
C HIS A 23 10.71 17.88 -3.62
N GLY A 24 11.92 18.35 -3.93
CA GLY A 24 12.86 18.97 -2.98
C GLY A 24 13.43 18.04 -1.90
N ILE A 25 12.86 16.86 -1.70
CA ILE A 25 13.29 15.87 -0.69
C ILE A 25 14.63 15.28 -1.12
N THR A 26 15.63 15.44 -0.25
CA THR A 26 16.99 14.95 -0.48
C THR A 26 17.29 13.71 0.37
N PRO A 27 18.38 12.97 0.09
CA PRO A 27 18.82 11.87 0.94
C PRO A 27 19.06 12.28 2.40
N GLU A 28 19.48 13.51 2.66
CA GLU A 28 19.69 14.05 4.02
C GLU A 28 18.38 14.18 4.80
N ASP A 29 17.28 14.58 4.14
CA ASP A 29 15.97 14.73 4.77
C ASP A 29 15.40 13.40 5.30
N THR A 30 15.82 12.28 4.71
CA THR A 30 15.32 10.95 5.07
C THR A 30 16.35 10.08 5.77
N GLU A 31 17.56 10.58 6.06
CA GLU A 31 18.66 9.80 6.64
C GLU A 31 18.26 9.10 7.95
N ASN A 32 17.56 9.82 8.82
CA ASN A 32 17.04 9.30 10.09
C ASN A 32 15.59 8.78 10.00
N SER A 33 14.98 8.83 8.83
CA SER A 33 13.63 8.30 8.60
C SER A 33 13.66 6.77 8.55
N PRO A 34 12.56 6.10 8.92
CA PRO A 34 12.52 4.65 8.87
C PRO A 34 12.51 4.18 7.41
N GLU A 35 13.14 3.04 7.14
CA GLU A 35 13.06 2.43 5.82
C GLU A 35 11.64 1.97 5.50
N PHE A 36 11.35 1.81 4.20
CA PHE A 36 10.07 1.29 3.75
C PHE A 36 9.67 0.02 4.51
N ASP A 37 10.57 -0.95 4.66
CA ASP A 37 10.31 -2.22 5.37
C ASP A 37 10.02 -2.06 6.88
N SER A 38 10.43 -0.93 7.49
CA SER A 38 10.21 -0.65 8.90
C SER A 38 8.81 -0.08 9.16
N ILE A 39 8.31 0.76 8.24
CA ILE A 39 6.98 1.38 8.31
C ILE A 39 5.95 0.42 7.73
N TRP A 40 6.29 -0.23 6.62
CA TRP A 40 5.48 -1.17 5.86
C TRP A 40 5.61 -2.59 6.41
N LYS A 41 5.63 -2.75 7.74
CA LYS A 41 5.34 -4.04 8.37
C LYS A 41 3.84 -4.34 8.20
N ASP A 42 3.45 -4.59 6.95
CA ASP A 42 2.28 -5.37 6.52
C ASP A 42 2.46 -6.84 6.95
N ASN A 43 2.82 -7.05 8.21
CA ASN A 43 2.91 -8.38 8.76
C ASN A 43 1.48 -8.84 9.06
N LEU A 44 1.27 -10.13 8.87
CA LEU A 44 0.12 -10.88 9.39
C LEU A 44 -0.27 -10.40 10.80
N ASN A 45 0.69 -9.97 11.62
CA ASN A 45 0.54 -9.30 12.92
C ASN A 45 -0.44 -8.13 12.93
N ALA A 46 -0.27 -7.13 12.06
CA ALA A 46 -1.09 -5.92 12.11
C ALA A 46 -2.56 -6.25 11.77
N ILE A 47 -2.75 -7.19 10.84
CA ILE A 47 -4.07 -7.70 10.47
C ILE A 47 -4.64 -8.58 11.59
N CYS A 48 -3.81 -9.42 12.21
CA CYS A 48 -4.17 -10.21 13.37
C CYS A 48 -4.56 -9.33 14.56
N ASP A 49 -3.82 -8.27 14.85
CA ASP A 49 -4.12 -7.31 15.92
C ASP A 49 -5.46 -6.61 15.66
N TYR A 50 -5.69 -6.16 14.42
CA TYR A 50 -6.98 -5.58 14.00
C TYR A 50 -8.16 -6.54 14.24
N PHE A 51 -7.98 -7.81 13.88
CA PHE A 51 -9.00 -8.84 14.09
C PHE A 51 -8.93 -9.50 15.48
N ASN A 52 -8.05 -9.05 16.38
CA ASN A 52 -7.82 -9.64 17.70
C ASN A 52 -7.52 -11.16 17.67
N ILE A 53 -6.74 -11.60 16.67
CA ILE A 53 -6.30 -12.98 16.44
C ILE A 53 -4.91 -13.16 17.08
N PRO A 54 -4.71 -14.14 17.98
CA PRO A 54 -3.42 -14.37 18.61
C PRO A 54 -2.43 -15.00 17.64
N LEU A 55 -1.41 -14.24 17.23
CA LEU A 55 -0.34 -14.74 16.35
C LEU A 55 0.90 -15.13 17.17
N LYS A 56 1.41 -16.35 16.96
CA LYS A 56 2.64 -16.84 17.62
C LYS A 56 3.73 -17.12 16.58
N HIS A 57 4.71 -16.21 16.52
CA HIS A 57 5.76 -16.01 15.49
C HIS A 57 6.77 -17.13 15.20
N HIS A 58 6.55 -18.37 15.62
CA HIS A 58 7.58 -19.41 15.49
C HIS A 58 7.10 -20.71 14.85
N ARG A 59 5.91 -20.76 14.25
CA ARG A 59 5.42 -21.93 13.51
C ARG A 59 4.59 -21.53 12.30
N ALA A 60 4.94 -22.09 11.14
CA ALA A 60 4.14 -21.97 9.90
C ALA A 60 2.68 -22.39 10.07
N GLU A 61 2.40 -23.28 11.03
CA GLU A 61 1.04 -23.65 11.44
C GLU A 61 0.22 -22.46 11.94
N HIS A 62 0.82 -21.60 12.79
CA HIS A 62 0.13 -20.44 13.35
C HIS A 62 -0.11 -19.37 12.29
N ASP A 63 0.84 -19.19 11.36
CA ASP A 63 0.68 -18.27 10.24
C ASP A 63 -0.44 -18.72 9.30
N ALA A 64 -0.48 -20.02 8.96
CA ALA A 64 -1.54 -20.59 8.13
C ALA A 64 -2.92 -20.47 8.78
N ARG A 65 -3.01 -20.71 10.10
CA ARG A 65 -4.25 -20.57 10.86
C ARG A 65 -4.74 -19.12 10.89
N ALA A 66 -3.84 -18.19 11.19
CA ALA A 66 -4.17 -16.76 11.24
C ALA A 66 -4.67 -16.27 9.87
N CYS A 67 -4.00 -16.64 8.77
CA CYS A 67 -4.46 -16.32 7.42
C CYS A 67 -5.87 -16.87 7.14
N ALA A 68 -6.16 -18.10 7.55
CA ALA A 68 -7.47 -18.70 7.37
C ALA A 68 -8.56 -17.97 8.19
N GLU A 69 -8.28 -17.62 9.44
CA GLU A 69 -9.21 -16.87 10.29
C GLU A 69 -9.48 -15.46 9.75
N ILE A 70 -8.45 -14.78 9.24
CA ILE A 70 -8.60 -13.48 8.56
C ILE A 70 -9.50 -13.61 7.34
N CYS A 71 -9.27 -14.60 6.49
CA CYS A 71 -10.12 -14.85 5.32
C CYS A 71 -11.58 -15.03 5.71
N LEU A 72 -11.87 -15.88 6.71
CA LEU A 72 -13.25 -16.11 7.18
C LEU A 72 -13.92 -14.85 7.72
N LYS A 73 -13.18 -13.98 8.43
CA LYS A 73 -13.70 -12.69 8.88
C LYS A 73 -14.00 -11.75 7.72
N CYS A 74 -13.13 -11.70 6.72
CA CYS A 74 -13.36 -10.93 5.50
C CYS A 74 -14.61 -11.41 4.73
N PHE A 75 -14.88 -12.72 4.72
CA PHE A 75 -16.12 -13.28 4.16
C PHE A 75 -17.36 -12.84 4.97
N GLY A 76 -17.28 -12.93 6.30
CA GLY A 76 -18.39 -12.57 7.20
C GLY A 76 -18.74 -11.07 7.19
N GLU A 77 -17.75 -10.18 7.36
CA GLU A 77 -17.94 -8.72 7.27
C GLU A 77 -18.33 -8.30 5.84
N GLY A 78 -17.86 -9.06 4.86
CA GLY A 78 -18.09 -8.81 3.47
C GLY A 78 -19.52 -9.12 2.99
N GLN A 79 -20.25 -9.97 3.71
CA GLN A 79 -21.39 -10.75 3.20
C GLN A 79 -21.03 -11.41 1.86
N ILE A 80 -19.86 -12.03 1.82
CA ILE A 80 -19.32 -12.66 0.61
C ILE A 80 -19.40 -14.18 0.79
N ASP A 81 -19.93 -14.86 -0.22
CA ASP A 81 -20.06 -16.32 -0.21
C ASP A 81 -19.04 -17.00 -1.14
N ASP A 82 -18.34 -16.22 -1.98
CA ASP A 82 -17.43 -16.72 -3.01
C ASP A 82 -16.11 -15.92 -3.11
N PHE A 83 -15.01 -16.62 -3.43
CA PHE A 83 -13.69 -15.99 -3.59
C PHE A 83 -13.63 -15.03 -4.78
N GLY A 84 -14.42 -15.24 -5.83
CA GLY A 84 -14.53 -14.30 -6.95
C GLY A 84 -15.13 -12.97 -6.51
N GLN A 85 -16.18 -13.01 -5.68
CA GLN A 85 -16.76 -11.80 -5.09
C GLN A 85 -15.80 -11.09 -4.14
N LEU A 86 -14.99 -11.85 -3.38
CA LEU A 86 -13.92 -11.29 -2.54
C LEU A 86 -12.87 -10.57 -3.41
N ALA A 87 -12.44 -11.24 -4.48
CA ALA A 87 -11.49 -10.73 -5.45
C ALA A 87 -11.97 -9.42 -6.10
N ASP A 88 -13.24 -9.36 -6.48
CA ASP A 88 -13.83 -8.16 -7.08
C ASP A 88 -14.00 -7.02 -6.07
N LYS A 89 -14.49 -7.33 -4.86
CA LYS A 89 -14.71 -6.33 -3.81
C LYS A 89 -13.42 -5.68 -3.35
N TYR A 90 -12.39 -6.49 -3.11
CA TYR A 90 -11.08 -6.02 -2.65
C TYR A 90 -10.09 -5.79 -3.80
N ARG A 91 -10.54 -5.91 -5.05
CA ARG A 91 -9.77 -5.65 -6.29
C ARG A 91 -8.45 -6.41 -6.34
N MET A 92 -8.47 -7.67 -5.94
CA MET A 92 -7.33 -8.56 -6.00
C MET A 92 -7.62 -9.73 -6.91
N ARG A 93 -6.62 -10.19 -7.66
CA ARG A 93 -6.64 -11.48 -8.34
C ARG A 93 -5.95 -12.50 -7.43
N PRO A 94 -6.63 -13.57 -7.00
CA PRO A 94 -6.00 -14.65 -6.25
C PRO A 94 -4.86 -15.28 -7.05
N GLY A 95 -3.82 -15.71 -6.35
CA GLY A 95 -2.76 -16.51 -6.96
C GLY A 95 -3.25 -17.90 -7.34
N ILE A 96 -2.59 -18.53 -8.31
CA ILE A 96 -2.91 -19.88 -8.77
C ILE A 96 -1.74 -20.80 -8.46
N MET A 97 -2.01 -21.89 -7.76
CA MET A 97 -1.06 -22.99 -7.58
C MET A 97 -1.33 -24.04 -8.66
N ASN A 98 -0.37 -24.26 -9.56
CA ASN A 98 -0.42 -25.35 -10.52
C ASN A 98 0.20 -26.60 -9.90
N CYS A 99 -0.64 -27.51 -9.42
CA CYS A 99 -0.19 -28.73 -8.76
C CYS A 99 0.51 -29.72 -9.71
N ILE A 100 0.26 -29.63 -11.02
CA ILE A 100 0.86 -30.52 -12.03
C ILE A 100 2.28 -30.06 -12.33
N GLU A 101 2.45 -28.77 -12.60
CA GLU A 101 3.75 -28.18 -12.95
C GLU A 101 4.57 -27.79 -11.70
N LYS A 102 4.00 -27.94 -10.50
CA LYS A 102 4.56 -27.46 -9.23
C LYS A 102 4.96 -25.98 -9.31
N SER A 103 4.21 -25.20 -10.06
CA SER A 103 4.45 -23.77 -10.29
C SER A 103 3.43 -22.94 -9.53
N TYR A 104 3.84 -21.74 -9.14
CA TYR A 104 3.00 -20.79 -8.41
C TYR A 104 2.98 -19.45 -9.12
N THR A 105 1.77 -18.97 -9.40
CA THR A 105 1.53 -17.60 -9.86
C THR A 105 1.00 -16.80 -8.70
N GLY A 106 1.74 -15.76 -8.30
CA GLY A 106 1.36 -14.91 -7.17
C GLY A 106 0.09 -14.08 -7.42
N PRO A 107 -0.63 -13.69 -6.35
CA PRO A 107 -1.75 -12.77 -6.45
C PRO A 107 -1.27 -11.38 -6.89
N TYR A 108 -2.14 -10.63 -7.55
CA TYR A 108 -1.84 -9.25 -7.96
C TYR A 108 -3.06 -8.33 -7.84
N SER A 109 -2.84 -7.06 -7.55
CA SER A 109 -3.89 -6.05 -7.53
C SER A 109 -4.40 -5.77 -8.94
N ILE A 110 -5.72 -5.78 -9.13
CA ILE A 110 -6.32 -5.34 -10.38
C ILE A 110 -6.21 -3.81 -10.43
N ARG A 111 -5.43 -3.29 -11.38
CA ARG A 111 -5.33 -1.82 -11.58
C ARG A 111 -6.70 -1.31 -12.02
N LYS A 112 -7.12 -0.17 -11.46
CA LYS A 112 -8.31 0.53 -11.94
C LYS A 112 -8.09 0.89 -13.40
N ASP A 113 -9.08 0.63 -14.25
CA ASP A 113 -9.10 1.24 -15.58
C ASP A 113 -9.01 2.75 -15.38
N ARG A 114 -7.92 3.35 -15.88
CA ARG A 114 -7.79 4.79 -15.90
C ARG A 114 -8.76 5.27 -16.97
N GLU A 115 -9.78 6.00 -16.57
CA GLU A 115 -10.42 6.91 -17.50
C GLU A 115 -9.31 7.79 -18.10
N LYS A 116 -9.24 7.82 -19.42
CA LYS A 116 -8.26 8.61 -20.14
C LYS A 116 -8.66 10.07 -19.99
N SER A 117 -8.20 10.73 -18.93
CA SER A 117 -8.33 12.16 -18.78
C SER A 117 -7.38 12.85 -19.75
N ASP A 118 -7.88 13.78 -20.56
CA ASP A 118 -6.99 14.64 -21.35
C ASP A 118 -6.24 15.56 -20.38
N ALA A 119 -4.91 15.47 -20.36
CA ALA A 119 -4.06 16.28 -19.49
C ALA A 119 -4.25 17.79 -19.73
N ARG A 120 -4.75 18.18 -20.91
CA ARG A 120 -5.05 19.57 -21.28
C ARG A 120 -6.27 20.13 -20.55
N GLU A 121 -7.12 19.27 -19.99
CA GLU A 121 -8.35 19.67 -19.29
C GLU A 121 -8.15 19.86 -17.79
N ILE A 122 -7.00 19.44 -17.25
CA ILE A 122 -6.69 19.59 -15.82
C ILE A 122 -6.45 21.07 -15.51
N ARG A 123 -7.46 21.73 -14.93
CA ARG A 123 -7.34 23.08 -14.38
C ARG A 123 -7.05 23.00 -12.87
N GLY A 124 -5.88 23.49 -12.47
CA GLY A 124 -5.51 23.61 -11.06
C GLY A 124 -6.39 24.63 -10.34
N ASP A 125 -6.93 24.24 -9.18
CA ASP A 125 -7.71 25.13 -8.31
C ASP A 125 -6.75 26.01 -7.49
N LYS A 126 -6.68 27.29 -7.85
CA LYS A 126 -5.78 28.27 -7.21
C LYS A 126 -6.18 28.63 -5.78
N THR A 127 -7.39 28.27 -5.34
CA THR A 127 -7.86 28.57 -3.98
C THR A 127 -7.31 27.60 -2.93
N LYS A 128 -6.73 26.48 -3.36
CA LYS A 128 -6.18 25.43 -2.50
C LYS A 128 -4.67 25.52 -2.30
N ILE A 129 -4.05 26.63 -2.73
CA ILE A 129 -2.62 26.82 -2.56
C ILE A 129 -2.38 27.18 -1.08
N ASN A 130 -1.72 26.28 -0.35
CA ASN A 130 -1.42 26.47 1.08
C ASN A 130 -0.13 27.30 1.23
N PRO A 131 -0.17 28.51 1.84
CA PRO A 131 1.00 29.35 2.08
C PRO A 131 2.05 28.71 2.99
N ASP A 132 1.64 27.85 3.91
CA ASP A 132 2.52 27.16 4.85
C ASP A 132 3.12 25.87 4.24
N SER A 133 2.80 25.57 2.98
CA SER A 133 3.42 24.46 2.27
C SER A 133 4.88 24.79 1.98
N LEU A 134 5.78 23.84 2.29
CA LEU A 134 7.19 23.90 1.94
C LEU A 134 7.43 24.12 0.42
N PHE A 135 6.42 23.84 -0.41
CA PHE A 135 6.46 23.99 -1.87
C PHE A 135 5.77 25.26 -2.39
N TYR A 136 5.28 26.14 -1.53
CA TYR A 136 4.52 27.33 -1.93
C TYR A 136 5.33 28.25 -2.85
N GLU A 137 6.57 28.56 -2.50
CA GLU A 137 7.42 29.50 -3.24
C GLU A 137 7.73 29.05 -4.67
N CYS A 138 7.82 27.74 -4.92
CA CYS A 138 8.05 27.18 -6.26
C CYS A 138 6.84 27.29 -7.20
N ILE A 139 5.65 27.58 -6.66
CA ILE A 139 4.40 27.66 -7.43
C ILE A 139 4.12 29.10 -7.89
N VAL A 140 4.68 30.10 -7.20
CA VAL A 140 4.34 31.53 -7.41
C VAL A 140 5.42 32.32 -8.16
N SER A 141 6.62 31.77 -8.37
CA SER A 141 7.72 32.37 -9.14
C SER A 141 7.57 32.15 -10.64
#